data_AF-A0A8J7WDZ0-F1
#
_entry.id   AF-A0A8J7WDZ0-F1
#
_cell.length_a   1.000
_cell.length_b   1.000
_cell.length_c   1.000
_cell.angle_alpha   90.00
_cell.angle_beta   90.00
_cell.angle_gamma   90.00
#
_symmetry.space_group_name_H-M   'P 1'
#
loop_
_entity.id
_entity.type
_entity.pdbx_description
1 polymer ?
#
loop_
_entity_poly.entity_id
_entity_poly.type
_entity_poly.pdbx_seq_one_letter_code
_entity_poly.pdbx_strand_id
1 'polypeptide(L)'
;MQFSDNGTRVQDRLARQYGISPDAVRTMMDAVSRGGGYQAQFSHPELGGMGQWQRGGMIMVGDMFNANLQALVSNLCNDISDALSEGSFYKPAAGGLSGGSGNWWPSDLGQPSSTGMQNDQGYAIFPATARLAMLQNGLVRIYDTGAHRIGGVGQQQAQDGSVTFTSQLGPVPLSQLREITATEPDADTRSTPDETPGQDPLPAHMVSVESPPVTTPKVAQTPALQAAPDGPNPLPASGTVDVYEALSRLGELRDKGILTDAEFQAKKTELLARI
;
A
#
# COMPACT_ATOMS: atom_id res chain seq x y z
N MET A 1 0.41 -14.72 11.58
CA MET A 1 0.68 -14.78 10.13
C MET A 1 1.89 -15.67 9.91
N GLN A 2 1.82 -16.63 8.96
CA GLN A 2 2.98 -17.46 8.60
C GLN A 2 3.83 -16.69 7.57
N PHE A 3 5.15 -16.67 7.73
CA PHE A 3 6.03 -16.06 6.72
C PHE A 3 6.01 -16.87 5.43
N SER A 4 6.13 -16.17 4.30
CA SER A 4 6.48 -16.74 3.01
C SER A 4 7.98 -17.05 2.97
N ASP A 5 8.41 -17.85 1.99
CA ASP A 5 9.83 -18.10 1.74
C ASP A 5 10.60 -16.78 1.51
N ASN A 6 9.96 -15.77 0.90
CA ASN A 6 10.52 -14.43 0.79
C ASN A 6 10.64 -13.74 2.16
N GLY A 7 9.57 -13.75 2.96
CA GLY A 7 9.59 -13.16 4.30
C GLY A 7 10.67 -13.75 5.21
N THR A 8 10.84 -15.07 5.20
CA THR A 8 11.89 -15.73 5.98
C THR A 8 13.30 -15.37 5.50
N ARG A 9 13.52 -15.27 4.18
CA ARG A 9 14.81 -14.85 3.61
C ARG A 9 15.16 -13.41 3.97
N VAL A 10 14.18 -12.50 3.87
CA VAL A 10 14.34 -11.09 4.25
C VAL A 10 14.62 -10.97 5.75
N GLN A 11 13.90 -11.71 6.59
CA GLN A 11 14.12 -11.73 8.04
C GLN A 11 15.55 -12.14 8.40
N ASP A 12 16.06 -13.25 7.83
CA ASP A 12 17.42 -13.74 8.10
C ASP A 12 18.50 -12.77 7.57
N ARG A 13 18.31 -12.19 6.38
CA ARG A 13 19.19 -11.16 5.81
C ARG A 13 19.29 -9.96 6.75
N LEU A 14 18.15 -9.41 7.18
CA LEU A 14 18.10 -8.21 8.00
C LEU A 14 18.64 -8.45 9.42
N ALA A 15 18.35 -9.61 10.01
CA ALA A 15 18.90 -9.97 11.32
C ALA A 15 20.43 -9.95 11.30
N ARG A 16 21.05 -10.51 10.26
CA ARG A 16 22.51 -10.54 10.09
C ARG A 16 23.09 -9.16 9.77
N GLN A 17 22.42 -8.39 8.92
CA GLN A 17 22.90 -7.06 8.49
C GLN A 17 22.89 -6.04 9.64
N TYR A 18 21.84 -6.05 10.45
CA TYR A 18 21.68 -5.09 11.55
C TYR A 18 22.16 -5.63 12.90
N GLY A 19 22.57 -6.91 12.97
CA GLY A 19 23.07 -7.54 14.19
C GLY A 19 22.02 -7.65 15.31
N ILE A 20 20.74 -7.78 14.94
CA ILE A 20 19.60 -7.87 15.86
C ILE A 20 18.93 -9.23 15.77
N SER A 21 18.20 -9.61 16.81
CA SER A 21 17.49 -10.89 16.83
C SER A 21 16.47 -11.01 15.70
N PRO A 22 16.26 -12.22 15.15
CA PRO A 22 15.23 -12.45 14.14
C PRO A 22 13.82 -12.12 14.66
N ASP A 23 13.57 -12.23 15.97
CA ASP A 23 12.30 -11.83 16.59
C ASP A 23 12.06 -10.31 16.54
N ALA A 24 13.11 -9.51 16.75
CA ALA A 24 13.06 -8.06 16.62
C ALA A 24 12.74 -7.65 15.17
N VAL A 25 13.42 -8.27 14.20
CA VAL A 25 13.14 -8.06 12.76
C VAL A 25 11.71 -8.44 12.43
N ARG A 26 11.24 -9.59 12.91
CA ARG A 26 9.86 -10.04 12.70
C ARG A 26 8.83 -9.04 13.24
N THR A 27 9.08 -8.49 14.42
CA THR A 27 8.22 -7.46 15.02
C THR A 27 8.14 -6.22 14.13
N MET A 28 9.26 -5.80 13.56
CA MET A 28 9.33 -4.67 12.62
C MET A 28 8.63 -4.97 11.30
N MET A 29 8.84 -6.17 10.73
CA MET A 29 8.16 -6.59 9.50
C MET A 29 6.65 -6.60 9.67
N ASP A 30 6.14 -7.05 10.82
CA ASP A 30 4.71 -7.03 11.14
C ASP A 30 4.18 -5.59 11.27
N ALA A 31 4.89 -4.74 12.02
CA ALA A 31 4.52 -3.34 12.23
C ALA A 31 4.47 -2.52 10.92
N VAL A 32 5.49 -2.66 10.07
CA VAL A 32 5.56 -1.98 8.76
C VAL A 32 4.50 -2.51 7.81
N SER A 33 4.25 -3.83 7.81
CA SER A 33 3.20 -4.43 6.98
C SER A 33 1.81 -3.93 7.36
N ARG A 34 1.52 -3.79 8.66
CA ARG A 34 0.24 -3.21 9.14
C ARG A 34 0.06 -1.75 8.77
N GLY A 35 1.15 -0.99 8.69
CA GLY A 35 1.14 0.40 8.25
C GLY A 35 1.32 0.58 6.74
N GLY A 36 1.17 -0.48 5.95
CA GLY A 36 1.22 -0.41 4.49
C GLY A 36 2.57 0.01 3.91
N GLY A 37 3.67 -0.13 4.66
CA GLY A 37 5.01 0.29 4.22
C GLY A 37 5.35 1.77 4.41
N TYR A 38 4.45 2.58 4.99
CA TYR A 38 4.68 4.02 5.20
C TYR A 38 4.71 4.44 6.66
N GLN A 39 4.21 3.59 7.55
CA GLN A 39 4.23 3.82 8.98
C GLN A 39 4.42 2.47 9.70
N ALA A 40 4.92 2.53 10.93
CA ALA A 40 5.06 1.36 11.78
C ALA A 40 4.91 1.79 13.24
N GLN A 41 4.23 0.97 14.03
CA GLN A 41 4.22 1.07 15.48
C GLN A 41 4.68 -0.27 16.01
N PHE A 42 5.77 -0.27 16.77
CA PHE A 42 6.41 -1.49 17.26
C PHE A 42 6.70 -1.36 18.75
N SER A 43 6.84 -2.50 19.42
CA SER A 43 7.31 -2.57 20.80
C SER A 43 8.23 -3.77 20.95
N HIS A 44 9.52 -3.54 21.14
CA HIS A 44 10.49 -4.62 21.32
C HIS A 44 11.67 -4.16 22.19
N PRO A 45 12.11 -4.94 23.20
CA PRO A 45 13.18 -4.54 24.12
C PRO A 45 14.50 -4.21 23.39
N GLU A 46 14.92 -5.03 22.42
CA GLU A 46 16.13 -4.76 21.61
C GLU A 46 16.02 -3.52 20.71
N LEU A 47 14.81 -3.02 20.46
CA LEU A 47 14.58 -1.85 19.61
C LEU A 47 14.28 -0.58 20.43
N GLY A 48 14.58 -0.59 21.74
CA GLY A 48 14.31 0.55 22.63
C GLY A 48 12.88 0.59 23.17
N GLY A 49 12.18 -0.54 23.17
CA GLY A 49 10.81 -0.66 23.67
C GLY A 49 9.78 -0.17 22.63
N MET A 50 8.83 0.64 23.08
CA MET A 50 7.80 1.23 22.22
C MET A 50 8.40 2.27 21.27
N GLY A 51 8.04 2.18 19.99
CA GLY A 51 8.44 3.14 19.00
C GLY A 51 7.45 3.27 17.84
N GLN A 52 7.52 4.41 17.17
CA GLN A 52 6.79 4.70 15.94
C GLN A 52 7.78 5.17 14.89
N TRP A 53 7.58 4.69 13.66
CA TRP A 53 8.30 5.14 12.49
C TRP A 53 7.31 5.57 11.41
N GLN A 54 7.68 6.58 10.63
CA GLN A 54 6.96 7.03 9.45
C GLN A 54 7.96 7.32 8.33
N ARG A 55 7.64 6.90 7.11
CA ARG A 55 8.53 7.05 5.95
C ARG A 55 8.71 8.52 5.60
N GLY A 56 9.95 9.00 5.61
CA GLY A 56 10.27 10.42 5.40
C GLY A 56 9.83 11.35 6.53
N GLY A 57 9.33 10.78 7.64
CA GLY A 57 8.84 11.51 8.80
C GLY A 57 9.73 11.33 10.03
N MET A 58 9.16 11.63 11.18
CA MET A 58 9.83 11.52 12.48
C MET A 58 9.82 10.06 12.96
N ILE A 59 10.98 9.60 13.43
CA ILE A 59 11.07 8.35 14.18
C ILE A 59 11.06 8.66 15.67
N MET A 60 10.23 7.93 16.41
CA MET A 60 10.22 7.96 17.87
C MET A 60 10.57 6.57 18.35
N VAL A 61 11.73 6.44 18.98
CA VAL A 61 12.11 5.22 19.69
C VAL A 61 12.04 5.52 21.18
N GLY A 62 11.63 4.56 22.01
CA GLY A 62 11.49 4.75 23.45
C GLY A 62 12.77 5.25 24.13
N ASP A 63 13.93 4.96 23.53
CA ASP A 63 15.20 5.59 23.87
C ASP A 63 15.48 6.82 22.96
N MET A 64 14.87 7.95 23.31
CA MET A 64 14.96 9.20 22.54
C MET A 64 16.38 9.79 22.48
N PHE A 65 17.29 9.36 23.35
CA PHE A 65 18.66 9.88 23.42
C PHE A 65 19.66 9.03 22.61
N ASN A 66 19.26 7.82 22.22
CA ASN A 66 20.09 6.94 21.41
C ASN A 66 19.90 7.22 19.91
N ALA A 67 20.60 8.24 19.40
CA ALA A 67 20.57 8.60 17.98
C ALA A 67 21.02 7.45 17.05
N ASN A 68 21.93 6.59 17.52
CA ASN A 68 22.37 5.42 16.76
C ASN A 68 21.25 4.39 16.61
N LEU A 69 20.48 4.14 17.68
CA LEU A 69 19.31 3.26 17.64
C LEU A 69 18.21 3.81 16.73
N GLN A 70 17.96 5.12 16.79
CA GLN A 70 17.00 5.77 15.88
C GLN A 70 17.40 5.62 14.41
N ALA A 71 18.69 5.80 14.09
CA ALA A 71 19.20 5.59 12.74
C ALA A 71 19.08 4.11 12.32
N LEU A 72 19.42 3.18 13.21
CA LEU A 72 19.27 1.74 12.97
C LEU A 72 17.83 1.37 12.64
N VAL A 73 16.88 1.75 13.51
CA VAL A 73 15.45 1.46 13.32
C VAL A 73 14.91 2.14 12.07
N SER A 74 15.30 3.39 11.78
CA SER A 74 14.89 4.08 10.55
C SER A 74 15.36 3.35 9.30
N ASN A 75 16.63 2.95 9.26
CA ASN A 75 17.19 2.21 8.13
C ASN A 75 16.53 0.84 7.98
N LEU A 76 16.31 0.13 9.09
CA LEU A 76 15.62 -1.16 9.10
C LEU A 76 14.19 -1.04 8.55
N CYS A 77 13.42 -0.04 8.98
CA CYS A 77 12.07 0.20 8.46
C CYS A 77 12.07 0.51 6.97
N ASN A 78 13.04 1.31 6.49
CA ASN A 78 13.16 1.63 5.08
C ASN A 78 13.45 0.38 4.24
N ASP A 79 14.39 -0.48 4.67
CA ASP A 79 14.72 -1.74 3.97
C ASP A 79 13.53 -2.72 3.98
N ILE A 80 12.82 -2.82 5.11
CA ILE A 80 11.58 -3.61 5.20
C ILE A 80 10.50 -3.05 4.26
N SER A 81 10.36 -1.74 4.16
CA SER A 81 9.35 -1.12 3.28
C SER A 81 9.70 -1.32 1.80
N ASP A 82 10.98 -1.28 1.46
CA ASP A 82 11.48 -1.58 0.13
C ASP A 82 11.25 -3.06 -0.23
N ALA A 83 11.68 -3.97 0.65
CA ALA A 83 11.46 -5.41 0.46
C ALA A 83 9.97 -5.80 0.43
N LEU A 84 9.10 -5.05 1.11
CA LEU A 84 7.64 -5.23 1.04
C LEU A 84 7.10 -4.85 -0.34
N SER A 85 7.70 -3.84 -0.97
CA SER A 85 7.37 -3.40 -2.33
C SER A 85 7.87 -4.40 -3.38
N GLU A 86 8.97 -5.10 -3.10
CA GLU A 86 9.51 -6.17 -3.95
C GLU A 86 8.72 -7.47 -3.84
N GLY A 87 8.18 -7.81 -2.66
CA GLY A 87 7.39 -9.03 -2.49
C GLY A 87 6.81 -9.22 -1.10
N SER A 88 5.66 -9.89 -1.02
CA SER A 88 4.94 -10.05 0.25
C SER A 88 5.67 -10.95 1.24
N PHE A 89 5.78 -10.48 2.49
CA PHE A 89 6.46 -11.22 3.56
C PHE A 89 5.64 -12.36 4.13
N TYR A 90 4.33 -12.20 4.18
CA TYR A 90 3.45 -13.21 4.75
C TYR A 90 2.86 -14.04 3.63
N LYS A 91 2.73 -15.35 3.89
CA LYS A 91 1.86 -16.16 3.06
C LYS A 91 0.47 -15.55 3.11
N PRO A 92 -0.24 -15.46 1.97
CA PRO A 92 -1.66 -15.23 2.01
C PRO A 92 -2.23 -16.25 3.01
N ALA A 93 -2.91 -15.78 4.07
CA ALA A 93 -3.72 -16.68 4.88
C ALA A 93 -4.57 -17.47 3.88
N ALA A 94 -4.65 -18.80 3.95
CA ALA A 94 -5.34 -19.60 2.95
C ALA A 94 -6.70 -18.93 2.62
N GLY A 95 -6.77 -18.28 1.44
CA GLY A 95 -7.85 -17.35 1.05
C GLY A 95 -7.53 -15.85 0.83
N GLY A 96 -6.32 -15.33 1.06
CA GLY A 96 -6.05 -13.88 1.07
C GLY A 96 -4.91 -13.41 0.17
N LEU A 97 -5.20 -13.14 -1.10
CA LEU A 97 -4.23 -12.87 -2.17
C LEU A 97 -3.42 -11.58 -1.93
N SER A 98 -2.09 -11.65 -1.98
CA SER A 98 -1.20 -10.52 -1.74
C SER A 98 -0.70 -9.90 -3.06
N GLY A 99 -0.60 -8.57 -3.11
CA GLY A 99 -0.06 -7.85 -4.25
C GLY A 99 0.72 -6.61 -3.81
N GLY A 100 2.06 -6.72 -3.81
CA GLY A 100 2.91 -5.63 -4.25
C GLY A 100 2.99 -5.70 -5.77
N SER A 101 2.69 -4.58 -6.46
CA SER A 101 2.96 -4.24 -7.89
C SER A 101 2.78 -5.28 -9.01
N GLY A 102 2.32 -6.49 -8.70
CA GLY A 102 1.73 -7.49 -9.57
C GLY A 102 0.28 -7.68 -9.15
N ASN A 103 -0.59 -7.94 -10.12
CA ASN A 103 -2.03 -8.11 -9.99
C ASN A 103 -2.48 -8.51 -8.57
N TRP A 104 -3.15 -7.61 -7.87
CA TRP A 104 -3.67 -7.83 -6.51
C TRP A 104 -4.80 -8.87 -6.47
N TRP A 105 -5.20 -9.41 -7.62
CA TRP A 105 -6.21 -10.43 -7.77
C TRP A 105 -5.59 -11.80 -8.09
N PRO A 106 -6.33 -12.92 -7.89
CA PRO A 106 -5.83 -14.24 -8.23
C PRO A 106 -5.48 -14.37 -9.69
N SER A 107 -4.32 -14.95 -9.96
CA SER A 107 -3.89 -15.30 -11.31
C SER A 107 -4.86 -16.27 -12.00
N ASP A 108 -5.60 -17.08 -11.23
CA ASP A 108 -6.64 -17.99 -11.72
C ASP A 108 -7.79 -17.26 -12.46
N LEU A 109 -8.05 -15.99 -12.10
CA LEU A 109 -9.08 -15.19 -12.77
C LEU A 109 -8.69 -14.74 -14.18
N GLY A 110 -7.40 -14.81 -14.53
CA GLY A 110 -6.88 -14.40 -15.82
C GLY A 110 -6.70 -12.89 -15.98
N GLN A 111 -6.90 -12.39 -17.20
CA GLN A 111 -6.72 -10.98 -17.56
C GLN A 111 -8.05 -10.22 -17.40
N PRO A 112 -8.08 -9.13 -16.62
CA PRO A 112 -9.30 -8.35 -16.45
C PRO A 112 -9.62 -7.54 -17.72
N SER A 113 -10.90 -7.34 -18.01
CA SER A 113 -11.34 -6.43 -19.06
C SER A 113 -11.34 -4.97 -18.62
N SER A 114 -11.48 -4.71 -17.32
CA SER A 114 -11.45 -3.37 -16.73
C SER A 114 -10.97 -3.43 -15.29
N THR A 115 -10.14 -2.48 -14.90
CA THR A 115 -9.60 -2.33 -13.54
C THR A 115 -9.60 -0.88 -13.12
N GLY A 116 -9.73 -0.62 -11.82
CA GLY A 116 -9.53 0.72 -11.27
C GLY A 116 -9.22 0.68 -9.78
N MET A 117 -8.61 1.76 -9.29
CA MET A 117 -8.16 1.90 -7.91
C MET A 117 -8.41 3.33 -7.45
N GLN A 118 -9.06 3.50 -6.29
CA GLN A 118 -9.33 4.81 -5.68
C GLN A 118 -9.49 4.65 -4.17
N ASN A 119 -8.85 5.51 -3.37
CA ASN A 119 -8.96 5.51 -1.90
C ASN A 119 -8.77 4.11 -1.27
N ASP A 120 -7.71 3.39 -1.68
CA ASP A 120 -7.41 2.03 -1.22
C ASP A 120 -8.48 0.96 -1.53
N GLN A 121 -9.45 1.31 -2.38
CA GLN A 121 -10.42 0.40 -2.95
C GLN A 121 -10.09 0.14 -4.42
N GLY A 122 -10.05 -1.14 -4.78
CA GLY A 122 -9.78 -1.59 -6.15
C GLY A 122 -10.91 -2.47 -6.66
N TYR A 123 -11.14 -2.45 -7.97
CA TYR A 123 -12.00 -3.43 -8.64
C TYR A 123 -11.30 -3.98 -9.88
N ALA A 124 -11.55 -5.24 -10.21
CA ALA A 124 -11.09 -5.90 -11.42
C ALA A 124 -12.18 -6.84 -11.95
N ILE A 125 -12.54 -6.68 -13.22
CA ILE A 125 -13.67 -7.38 -13.86
C ILE A 125 -13.14 -8.44 -14.82
N PHE A 126 -13.60 -9.69 -14.67
CA PHE A 126 -13.19 -10.84 -15.46
C PHE A 126 -14.41 -11.45 -16.16
N PRO A 127 -14.78 -10.94 -17.36
CA PRO A 127 -15.95 -11.42 -18.08
C PRO A 127 -15.77 -12.86 -18.59
N ALA A 128 -14.53 -13.31 -18.80
CA ALA A 128 -14.22 -14.67 -19.25
C ALA A 128 -14.59 -15.75 -18.21
N THR A 129 -14.47 -15.41 -16.92
CA THR A 129 -14.76 -16.32 -15.79
C THR A 129 -16.03 -15.95 -15.03
N ALA A 130 -16.73 -14.87 -15.45
CA ALA A 130 -17.85 -14.27 -14.72
C ALA A 130 -17.49 -13.93 -13.26
N ARG A 131 -16.34 -13.26 -13.08
CA ARG A 131 -15.79 -12.92 -11.77
C ARG A 131 -15.55 -11.42 -11.65
N LEU A 132 -15.72 -10.91 -10.43
CA LEU A 132 -15.36 -9.56 -10.02
C LEU A 132 -14.45 -9.69 -8.79
N ALA A 133 -13.23 -9.17 -8.85
CA ALA A 133 -12.40 -9.02 -7.66
C ALA A 133 -12.56 -7.60 -7.11
N MET A 134 -12.70 -7.48 -5.79
CA MET A 134 -12.72 -6.22 -5.07
C MET A 134 -11.60 -6.21 -4.04
N LEU A 135 -10.79 -5.16 -4.04
CA LEU A 135 -9.85 -4.85 -2.98
C LEU A 135 -10.51 -3.83 -2.06
N GLN A 136 -10.66 -4.15 -0.78
CA GLN A 136 -11.19 -3.24 0.25
C GLN A 136 -10.38 -3.43 1.53
N ASN A 137 -9.83 -2.34 2.07
CA ASN A 137 -8.98 -2.36 3.27
C ASN A 137 -7.79 -3.33 3.15
N GLY A 138 -7.20 -3.42 1.96
CA GLY A 138 -6.10 -4.35 1.68
C GLY A 138 -6.51 -5.82 1.56
N LEU A 139 -7.80 -6.15 1.66
CA LEU A 139 -8.32 -7.50 1.49
C LEU A 139 -9.00 -7.67 0.12
N VAL A 140 -8.68 -8.78 -0.53
CA VAL A 140 -9.25 -9.12 -1.85
C VAL A 140 -10.41 -10.08 -1.65
N ARG A 141 -11.59 -9.70 -2.16
CA ARG A 141 -12.80 -10.51 -2.18
C ARG A 141 -13.20 -10.78 -3.62
N ILE A 142 -13.62 -12.01 -3.91
CA ILE A 142 -14.02 -12.44 -5.25
C ILE A 142 -15.53 -12.62 -5.24
N TYR A 143 -16.20 -12.14 -6.28
CA TYR A 143 -17.64 -12.21 -6.45
C TYR A 143 -17.99 -12.88 -7.76
N ASP A 144 -19.07 -13.67 -7.74
CA ASP A 144 -19.71 -14.20 -8.94
C ASP A 144 -20.56 -13.10 -9.58
N THR A 145 -20.28 -12.75 -10.84
CA THR A 145 -21.08 -11.77 -11.58
C THR A 145 -22.30 -12.41 -12.26
N GLY A 146 -22.35 -13.74 -12.31
CA GLY A 146 -23.40 -14.50 -12.99
C GLY A 146 -23.60 -14.05 -14.44
N ALA A 147 -24.86 -13.78 -14.81
CA ALA A 147 -25.23 -13.28 -16.13
C ALA A 147 -24.94 -11.77 -16.34
N HIS A 148 -24.52 -11.04 -15.31
CA HIS A 148 -24.24 -9.60 -15.42
C HIS A 148 -22.90 -9.39 -16.11
N ARG A 149 -22.93 -8.82 -17.32
CA ARG A 149 -21.74 -8.35 -18.02
C ARG A 149 -21.50 -6.91 -17.60
N ILE A 150 -20.56 -6.74 -16.67
CA ILE A 150 -20.17 -5.42 -16.17
C ILE A 150 -19.16 -4.84 -17.17
N GLY A 151 -19.58 -3.86 -17.96
CA GLY A 151 -18.76 -3.27 -19.04
C GLY A 151 -17.80 -2.18 -18.57
N GLY A 152 -18.00 -1.66 -17.37
CA GLY A 152 -17.21 -0.59 -16.77
C GLY A 152 -17.83 -0.12 -15.46
N VAL A 153 -17.15 0.78 -14.76
CA VAL A 153 -17.63 1.34 -13.50
C VAL A 153 -18.23 2.73 -13.70
N GLY A 154 -19.49 2.89 -13.32
CA GLY A 154 -19.98 4.17 -12.81
C GLY A 154 -19.93 4.09 -11.29
N GLN A 155 -18.74 4.23 -10.69
CA GLN A 155 -18.61 4.16 -9.23
C GLN A 155 -19.31 5.36 -8.60
N GLN A 156 -20.58 5.18 -8.26
CA GLN A 156 -21.27 6.03 -7.30
C GLN A 156 -21.08 5.37 -5.95
N GLN A 157 -20.01 5.75 -5.26
CA GLN A 157 -19.88 5.43 -3.86
C GLN A 157 -20.98 6.23 -3.14
N ALA A 158 -21.98 5.53 -2.60
CA ALA A 158 -22.97 6.19 -1.76
C ALA A 158 -22.26 6.70 -0.49
N GLN A 159 -22.87 7.67 0.19
CA GLN A 159 -22.33 8.22 1.45
C GLN A 159 -22.16 7.14 2.55
N ASP A 160 -22.83 5.99 2.39
CA ASP A 160 -22.75 4.79 3.22
C ASP A 160 -21.60 3.83 2.85
N GLY A 161 -20.85 4.10 1.77
CA GLY A 161 -19.73 3.27 1.31
C GLY A 161 -20.15 2.09 0.41
N SER A 162 -21.42 1.97 0.07
CA SER A 162 -21.90 0.94 -0.88
C SER A 162 -21.40 1.20 -2.30
N VAL A 163 -20.88 0.17 -2.95
CA VAL A 163 -20.41 0.22 -4.35
C VAL A 163 -21.49 -0.37 -5.26
N THR A 164 -21.83 0.37 -6.33
CA THR A 164 -22.77 -0.07 -7.36
C THR A 164 -22.09 -0.10 -8.72
N PHE A 165 -22.26 -1.19 -9.44
CA PHE A 165 -21.74 -1.42 -10.80
C PHE A 165 -22.85 -1.24 -11.84
N THR A 166 -22.47 -1.03 -13.10
CA THR A 166 -23.44 -0.97 -14.21
C THR A 166 -23.27 -2.18 -15.10
N SER A 167 -24.37 -2.92 -15.31
CA SER A 167 -24.44 -4.06 -16.23
C SER A 167 -25.36 -3.75 -17.41
N GLN A 168 -25.42 -4.66 -18.39
CA GLN A 168 -26.38 -4.61 -19.48
C GLN A 168 -27.85 -4.70 -19.01
N LEU A 169 -28.08 -5.19 -17.79
CA LEU A 169 -29.40 -5.33 -17.18
C LEU A 169 -29.75 -4.16 -16.24
N GLY A 170 -28.83 -3.18 -16.09
CA GLY A 170 -28.98 -2.05 -15.16
C GLY A 170 -27.98 -2.07 -14.01
N PRO A 171 -28.21 -1.24 -12.96
CA PRO A 171 -27.31 -1.13 -11.82
C PRO A 171 -27.32 -2.41 -10.98
N VAL A 172 -26.12 -2.84 -10.56
CA VAL A 172 -25.88 -4.04 -9.75
C VAL A 172 -25.11 -3.64 -8.50
N PRO A 173 -25.75 -3.56 -7.32
CA PRO A 173 -25.04 -3.29 -6.07
C PRO A 173 -24.15 -4.47 -5.71
N LEU A 174 -22.97 -4.20 -5.13
CA LEU A 174 -22.03 -5.23 -4.70
C LEU A 174 -22.68 -6.26 -3.77
N SER A 175 -23.59 -5.81 -2.89
CA SER A 175 -24.33 -6.65 -1.94
C SER A 175 -25.24 -7.70 -2.60
N GLN A 176 -25.57 -7.55 -3.88
CA GLN A 176 -26.36 -8.52 -4.64
C GLN A 176 -25.49 -9.62 -5.25
N LEU A 177 -24.17 -9.41 -5.34
CA LEU A 177 -23.24 -10.40 -5.87
C LEU A 177 -22.87 -11.42 -4.77
N ARG A 178 -22.80 -12.70 -5.16
CA ARG A 178 -22.37 -13.76 -4.25
C ARG A 178 -20.85 -13.72 -4.11
N GLU A 179 -20.36 -13.61 -2.87
CA GLU A 179 -18.93 -13.74 -2.56
C GLU A 179 -18.51 -15.22 -2.68
N ILE A 180 -17.39 -15.47 -3.35
CA ILE A 180 -16.75 -16.77 -3.47
C ILE A 180 -15.45 -16.72 -2.67
N THR A 181 -15.41 -17.45 -1.56
CA THR A 181 -14.18 -17.69 -0.82
C THR A 181 -13.36 -18.72 -1.58
N ALA A 182 -12.04 -18.51 -1.74
CA ALA A 182 -11.13 -19.35 -2.54
C ALA A 182 -10.88 -20.76 -1.96
N THR A 183 -11.89 -21.42 -1.42
CA THR A 183 -11.87 -22.82 -0.97
C THR A 183 -13.19 -23.47 -1.34
N GLU A 184 -13.40 -23.65 -2.64
CA GLU A 184 -14.26 -24.73 -3.13
C GLU A 184 -13.50 -25.39 -4.29
N PRO A 185 -12.89 -26.57 -4.08
CA PRO A 185 -12.50 -27.43 -5.18
C PRO A 185 -13.77 -27.87 -5.90
N ASP A 186 -13.72 -27.92 -7.22
CA ASP A 186 -14.73 -28.47 -8.11
C ASP A 186 -15.49 -29.65 -7.48
N ALA A 187 -16.77 -29.46 -7.20
CA ALA A 187 -17.73 -30.52 -6.93
C ALA A 187 -18.98 -30.24 -7.78
N ASP A 188 -18.86 -30.66 -9.03
CA ASP A 188 -19.90 -31.27 -9.86
C ASP A 188 -21.31 -31.37 -9.23
N THR A 189 -22.26 -30.58 -9.72
CA THR A 189 -23.53 -31.12 -10.23
C THR A 189 -24.09 -30.16 -11.27
N ARG A 190 -23.56 -30.26 -12.50
CA ARG A 190 -24.23 -29.73 -13.68
C ARG A 190 -25.41 -30.67 -13.96
N SER A 191 -26.58 -30.36 -13.40
CA SER A 191 -27.83 -30.97 -13.87
C SER A 191 -28.09 -30.49 -15.29
N THR A 192 -27.59 -31.23 -16.27
CA THR A 192 -28.09 -31.24 -17.64
C THR A 192 -29.41 -32.01 -17.66
N PRO A 193 -30.47 -31.46 -18.27
CA PRO A 193 -31.33 -32.24 -19.13
C PRO A 193 -30.78 -32.12 -20.55
N ASP A 194 -30.20 -33.22 -21.00
CA ASP A 194 -30.42 -33.82 -22.32
C ASP A 194 -31.32 -33.00 -23.27
N GLU A 195 -30.73 -32.40 -24.31
CA GLU A 195 -31.25 -32.52 -25.67
C GLU A 195 -30.18 -32.09 -26.70
N THR A 196 -29.80 -33.01 -27.58
CA THR A 196 -29.12 -32.80 -28.86
C THR A 196 -29.82 -33.80 -29.78
N PRO A 197 -30.31 -33.48 -31.00
CA PRO A 197 -29.44 -32.96 -32.07
C PRO A 197 -30.12 -32.03 -33.10
N GLY A 198 -29.32 -31.14 -33.70
CA GLY A 198 -29.73 -30.35 -34.87
C GLY A 198 -28.53 -29.73 -35.55
N GLN A 199 -27.89 -30.50 -36.42
CA GLN A 199 -26.86 -30.04 -37.35
C GLN A 199 -27.45 -29.02 -38.34
N ASP A 200 -26.72 -27.94 -38.63
CA ASP A 200 -26.42 -27.51 -40.01
C ASP A 200 -25.24 -26.50 -40.00
N PRO A 201 -24.27 -26.58 -40.93
CA PRO A 201 -23.02 -25.82 -40.86
C PRO A 201 -22.96 -24.56 -41.76
N LEU A 202 -22.28 -23.51 -41.24
CA LEU A 202 -21.57 -22.41 -41.95
C LEU A 202 -22.44 -21.41 -42.78
N PRO A 203 -22.01 -20.16 -43.05
CA PRO A 203 -20.62 -19.74 -43.28
C PRO A 203 -20.16 -18.38 -42.68
N ALA A 204 -18.84 -18.22 -42.66
CA ALA A 204 -18.15 -16.94 -42.51
C ALA A 204 -18.59 -15.92 -43.59
N HIS A 205 -18.97 -14.71 -43.18
CA HIS A 205 -18.93 -13.50 -44.01
C HIS A 205 -18.66 -12.27 -43.14
N MET A 206 -17.39 -11.85 -43.15
CA MET A 206 -16.94 -10.46 -43.27
C MET A 206 -18.04 -9.45 -43.63
N VAL A 207 -18.35 -8.52 -42.69
CA VAL A 207 -18.85 -7.18 -43.03
C VAL A 207 -18.29 -6.18 -42.00
N SER A 208 -17.44 -5.30 -42.51
CA SER A 208 -16.94 -4.09 -41.85
C SER A 208 -17.89 -2.94 -42.16
N VAL A 209 -18.57 -2.31 -41.18
CA VAL A 209 -19.11 -0.94 -41.36
C VAL A 209 -19.28 -0.20 -40.00
N GLU A 210 -18.66 0.99 -39.97
CA GLU A 210 -18.95 2.24 -39.25
C GLU A 210 -19.06 2.34 -37.73
N SER A 211 -18.04 3.02 -37.19
CA SER A 211 -18.15 3.95 -36.05
C SER A 211 -18.76 5.28 -36.52
N PRO A 212 -19.74 5.88 -35.82
CA PRO A 212 -20.13 7.27 -36.04
C PRO A 212 -19.09 8.25 -35.43
N PRO A 213 -18.77 9.38 -36.09
CA PRO A 213 -17.85 10.40 -35.58
C PRO A 213 -18.59 11.52 -34.81
N VAL A 214 -17.83 12.56 -34.39
CA VAL A 214 -18.23 13.92 -33.90
C VAL A 214 -18.08 14.04 -32.36
N THR A 215 -17.30 14.94 -31.74
CA THR A 215 -16.48 16.10 -32.16
C THR A 215 -15.53 16.51 -31.04
N THR A 216 -14.30 16.91 -31.41
CA THR A 216 -13.42 17.80 -30.63
C THR A 216 -13.84 19.26 -30.77
N PRO A 217 -13.67 20.10 -29.73
CA PRO A 217 -13.31 21.50 -29.92
C PRO A 217 -11.81 21.72 -29.68
N LYS A 218 -11.14 22.12 -30.76
CA LYS A 218 -9.79 22.69 -30.82
C LYS A 218 -9.89 24.20 -30.56
N VAL A 219 -9.10 24.74 -29.64
CA VAL A 219 -8.76 26.18 -29.59
C VAL A 219 -7.27 26.33 -29.86
N ALA A 220 -6.94 27.42 -30.54
CA ALA A 220 -5.79 27.72 -31.38
C ALA A 220 -4.36 27.56 -30.79
N GLN A 221 -3.42 27.24 -31.68
CA GLN A 221 -1.96 27.39 -31.53
C GLN A 221 -1.59 28.86 -31.79
N THR A 222 -0.50 29.50 -31.29
CA THR A 222 0.96 29.36 -31.56
C THR A 222 1.64 30.65 -30.99
N PRO A 223 2.97 30.92 -31.07
CA PRO A 223 4.19 30.12 -30.89
C PRO A 223 5.31 30.83 -30.04
N ALA A 224 6.45 30.14 -29.83
CA ALA A 224 7.85 30.63 -29.85
C ALA A 224 8.73 30.41 -28.58
N LEU A 225 9.68 29.46 -28.73
CA LEU A 225 11.13 29.55 -28.51
C LEU A 225 11.68 30.22 -27.22
N GLN A 226 12.34 29.43 -26.35
CA GLN A 226 13.76 29.62 -25.98
C GLN A 226 14.29 28.51 -25.05
N ALA A 227 15.59 28.23 -25.19
CA ALA A 227 16.34 27.16 -24.54
C ALA A 227 17.36 27.73 -23.51
N ALA A 228 17.54 27.00 -22.38
CA ALA A 228 18.75 26.86 -21.52
C ALA A 228 19.31 28.09 -20.76
N PRO A 229 20.24 27.97 -19.77
CA PRO A 229 20.55 26.92 -18.76
C PRO A 229 20.83 27.47 -17.31
N ASP A 230 21.26 26.57 -16.39
CA ASP A 230 22.08 26.74 -15.16
C ASP A 230 21.54 27.42 -13.87
N GLY A 231 21.74 26.73 -12.73
CA GLY A 231 21.95 27.35 -11.41
C GLY A 231 21.32 26.67 -10.18
N PRO A 232 22.09 26.06 -9.27
CA PRO A 232 21.65 25.63 -7.94
C PRO A 232 21.83 26.75 -6.90
N ASN A 233 20.91 26.93 -5.93
CA ASN A 233 21.19 27.69 -4.70
C ASN A 233 20.17 27.38 -3.57
N PRO A 234 20.45 27.71 -2.30
CA PRO A 234 20.82 26.74 -1.26
C PRO A 234 19.91 26.85 -0.01
N LEU A 235 20.12 25.97 0.96
CA LEU A 235 19.52 26.05 2.30
C LEU A 235 20.20 27.16 3.12
N PRO A 236 19.48 27.99 3.90
CA PRO A 236 20.10 28.82 4.93
C PRO A 236 20.32 28.03 6.23
N ALA A 237 21.50 28.24 6.82
CA ALA A 237 21.95 27.67 8.08
C ALA A 237 21.27 28.37 9.29
N SER A 238 20.55 27.58 10.10
CA SER A 238 20.12 27.94 11.46
C SER A 238 20.72 26.91 12.41
N GLY A 239 21.87 27.24 12.99
CA GLY A 239 22.54 26.39 13.98
C GLY A 239 22.86 27.10 15.28
N THR A 240 23.02 28.42 15.24
CA THR A 240 23.46 29.22 16.40
C THR A 240 22.28 29.81 17.17
N VAL A 241 21.18 30.17 16.48
CA VAL A 241 19.96 30.74 17.12
C VAL A 241 19.25 29.68 17.96
N ASP A 242 19.22 28.44 17.49
CA ASP A 242 18.68 27.28 18.19
C ASP A 242 19.38 26.98 19.52
N VAL A 243 20.69 27.26 19.64
CA VAL A 243 21.45 26.96 20.85
C VAL A 243 21.08 27.92 22.00
N TYR A 244 20.85 29.19 21.70
CA TYR A 244 20.40 30.15 22.71
C TYR A 244 18.95 29.89 23.15
N GLU A 245 18.06 29.49 22.24
CA GLU A 245 16.70 29.03 22.60
C GLU A 245 16.74 27.74 23.45
N ALA A 246 17.61 26.79 23.09
CA ALA A 246 17.80 25.56 23.85
C ALA A 246 18.30 25.85 25.29
N LEU A 247 19.21 26.82 25.46
CA LEU A 247 19.68 27.26 26.78
C LEU A 247 18.56 27.91 27.62
N SER A 248 17.65 28.67 27.01
CA SER A 248 16.50 29.26 27.70
C SER A 248 15.51 28.18 28.20
N ARG A 249 15.15 27.23 27.33
CA ARG A 249 14.26 26.10 27.70
C ARG A 249 14.87 25.20 28.76
N LEU A 250 16.18 24.98 28.73
CA LEU A 250 16.90 24.22 29.76
C LEU A 250 16.75 24.90 31.14
N GLY A 251 16.79 26.23 31.18
CA GLY A 251 16.57 27.03 32.40
C GLY A 251 15.16 26.87 32.96
N GLU A 252 14.14 26.92 32.09
CA GLU A 252 12.74 26.73 32.48
C GLU A 252 12.45 25.32 33.02
N LEU A 253 13.08 24.28 32.45
CA LEU A 253 12.90 22.90 32.91
C LEU A 253 13.57 22.65 34.27
N ARG A 254 14.71 23.30 34.54
CA ARG A 254 15.33 23.28 35.88
C ARG A 254 14.46 24.01 36.90
N ASP A 255 13.94 25.20 36.56
CA ASP A 255 13.11 25.99 37.48
C ASP A 255 11.81 25.26 37.86
N LYS A 256 11.26 24.49 36.91
CA LYS A 256 10.13 23.58 37.15
C LYS A 256 10.48 22.33 37.96
N GLY A 257 11.75 22.15 38.35
CA GLY A 257 12.23 20.99 39.11
C GLY A 257 12.21 19.68 38.32
N ILE A 258 12.08 19.75 36.99
CA ILE A 258 12.06 18.58 36.10
C ILE A 258 13.48 18.08 35.84
N LEU A 259 14.45 18.99 35.83
CA LEU A 259 15.88 18.68 35.76
C LEU A 259 16.58 18.99 37.08
N THR A 260 17.51 18.11 37.47
CA THR A 260 18.42 18.38 38.57
C THR A 260 19.52 19.38 38.16
N ASP A 261 20.11 20.08 39.13
CA ASP A 261 21.19 21.05 38.84
C ASP A 261 22.41 20.40 38.14
N ALA A 262 22.69 19.11 38.43
CA ALA A 262 23.76 18.37 37.79
C ALA A 262 23.48 18.13 36.29
N GLU A 263 22.24 17.74 35.95
CA GLU A 263 21.82 17.52 34.56
C GLU A 263 21.77 18.83 33.77
N PHE A 264 21.32 19.91 34.41
CA PHE A 264 21.33 21.25 33.83
C PHE A 264 22.76 21.70 33.50
N GLN A 265 23.72 21.55 34.41
CA GLN A 265 25.11 21.97 34.17
C GLN A 265 25.80 21.14 33.08
N ALA A 266 25.55 19.83 33.03
CA ALA A 266 26.07 18.96 31.98
C ALA A 266 25.57 19.40 30.60
N LYS A 267 24.26 19.64 30.46
CA LYS A 267 23.63 20.04 29.20
C LYS A 267 23.94 21.47 28.79
N LYS A 268 24.05 22.39 29.76
CA LYS A 268 24.49 23.76 29.52
C LYS A 268 25.90 23.80 28.93
N THR A 269 26.82 23.00 29.47
CA THR A 269 28.21 22.92 28.98
C THR A 269 28.28 22.33 27.57
N GLU A 270 27.50 21.29 27.28
CA GLU A 270 27.40 20.68 25.95
C GLU A 270 26.84 21.65 24.90
N LEU A 271 25.81 22.42 25.26
CA LEU A 271 25.21 23.44 24.39
C LEU A 271 26.18 24.62 24.17
N LEU A 272 26.87 25.09 25.20
CA LEU A 272 27.88 26.15 25.07
C LEU A 272 29.10 25.70 24.24
N ALA A 273 29.45 24.42 24.24
CA ALA A 273 30.53 23.88 23.41
C ALA A 273 30.18 23.79 21.91
N ARG A 274 28.91 24.01 21.55
CA ARG A 274 28.38 24.01 20.18
C ARG A 274 28.37 25.40 19.54
N ILE A 275 28.68 26.44 20.31
CA ILE A 275 28.79 27.85 19.89
C ILE A 275 30.24 28.15 19.56
#